data_AF-A0A2E7MSR1-F1
#
_entry.id   AF-A0A2E7MSR1-F1
#
_cell.length_a   1.000
_cell.length_b   1.000
_cell.length_c   1.000
_cell.angle_alpha   90.00
_cell.angle_beta   90.00
_cell.angle_gamma   90.00
#
_symmetry.space_group_name_H-M   'P 1'
#
loop_
_entity.id
_entity.type
_entity.pdbx_description
1 polymer ?
#
loop_
_entity_poly.entity_id
_entity_poly.type
_entity_poly.pdbx_seq_one_letter_code
_entity_poly.pdbx_strand_id
1 'polypeptide(L)' 'MQNKIRMHDGICGVAYMISVILAAAVSIQWLWIAGVVAGLQIVSPFTRFCPVYFTLNKLMPDTEPIQDGSR' A
#
# COMPACT_ATOMS: atom_id res chain seq x y z
N MET A 1 -10.56 -11.24 -6.84
CA MET A 1 -10.41 -9.82 -6.42
C MET A 1 -10.38 -9.59 -4.91
N GLN A 2 -11.38 -10.00 -4.10
CA GLN A 2 -11.44 -9.63 -2.68
C GLN A 2 -10.20 -10.01 -1.84
N ASN A 3 -9.62 -11.20 -2.05
CA ASN A 3 -8.41 -11.58 -1.32
C ASN A 3 -7.22 -10.65 -1.59
N LYS A 4 -7.10 -10.16 -2.83
CA LYS A 4 -6.04 -9.23 -3.25
C LYS A 4 -6.21 -7.87 -2.56
N ILE A 5 -7.44 -7.36 -2.50
CA ILE A 5 -7.76 -6.10 -1.80
C ILE A 5 -7.49 -6.25 -0.29
N ARG A 6 -7.92 -7.35 0.33
CA ARG A 6 -7.67 -7.61 1.76
C ARG A 6 -6.19 -7.67 2.10
N MET A 7 -5.37 -8.28 1.23
CA MET A 7 -3.93 -8.31 1.42
C MET A 7 -3.30 -6.94 1.24
N HIS A 8 -3.73 -6.17 0.24
CA HIS A 8 -3.32 -4.77 0.08
C HIS A 8 -3.62 -3.95 1.33
N ASP A 9 -4.85 -4.00 1.83
CA ASP A 9 -5.28 -3.24 3.00
C ASP A 9 -4.53 -3.67 4.26
N GLY A 10 -4.25 -4.96 4.40
CA GLY A 10 -3.40 -5.50 5.46
C GLY A 10 -1.98 -4.93 5.41
N ILE A 11 -1.35 -4.91 4.23
CA ILE A 11 0.01 -4.38 4.05
C ILE A 11 0.04 -2.87 4.36
N CYS A 12 -0.91 -2.11 3.84
CA CYS A 12 -1.01 -0.67 4.12
C CYS A 12 -1.26 -0.41 5.61
N GLY A 13 -2.14 -1.17 6.25
CA GLY A 13 -2.43 -1.07 7.69
C GLY A 13 -1.20 -1.36 8.56
N VAL A 14 -0.42 -2.39 8.21
CA VAL A 14 0.84 -2.71 8.91
C VAL A 14 1.86 -1.58 8.73
N ALA A 15 2.00 -1.02 7.53
CA ALA A 15 2.91 0.10 7.28
C ALA A 15 2.54 1.33 8.13
N TYR A 16 1.24 1.65 8.25
CA TYR A 16 0.75 2.71 9.12
C TYR A 16 1.04 2.43 10.60
N MET A 17 0.75 1.20 11.07
CA MET A 17 1.01 0.83 12.45
C MET A 17 2.50 0.94 12.80
N ILE A 18 3.39 0.45 11.94
CA ILE A 18 4.84 0.55 12.14
C ILE A 18 5.27 2.02 12.19
N SER A 19 4.76 2.85 11.27
CA SER A 19 5.05 4.30 11.26
C SER A 19 4.66 4.98 12.57
N VAL A 20 3.47 4.70 13.10
CA VAL A 20 2.98 5.28 14.36
C VAL A 20 3.77 4.75 15.56
N ILE A 21 4.06 3.45 15.62
CA ILE A 21 4.87 2.86 16.69
C ILE A 21 6.26 3.49 16.72
N LEU A 22 6.92 3.62 15.57
CA LEU A 22 8.23 4.27 15.47
C LEU A 22 8.16 5.76 15.82
N ALA A 23 7.05 6.42 15.48
CA ALA A 23 6.84 7.82 15.85
C ALA A 23 6.77 8.00 17.37
N ALA A 24 6.10 7.08 18.07
CA ALA A 24 5.96 7.09 19.52
C ALA A 24 7.23 6.62 20.26
N ALA A 25 7.93 5.62 19.72
CA ALA A 25 9.06 4.98 20.40
C ALA A 25 10.43 5.63 20.09
N VAL A 26 10.57 6.30 18.94
CA VAL A 26 11.86 6.78 18.44
C VAL A 26 11.84 8.28 18.12
N SER A 27 10.95 8.74 17.22
CA SER A 27 10.88 10.15 16.81
C SER A 27 9.66 10.44 15.94
N ILE A 28 9.01 11.60 16.11
CA ILE A 28 7.86 12.00 15.29
C ILE A 28 8.13 12.00 13.77
N GLN A 29 9.39 12.12 13.35
CA GLN A 29 9.82 12.05 11.94
C GLN A 29 9.37 10.74 11.25
N TRP A 30 9.12 9.67 11.99
CA TRP A 30 8.64 8.42 11.42
C TRP A 30 7.22 8.50 10.84
N LEU A 31 6.45 9.56 11.15
CA LEU A 31 5.16 9.83 10.50
C LEU A 31 5.28 10.15 9.00
N TRP A 32 6.48 10.51 8.50
CA TRP A 32 6.70 10.66 7.07
C TRP A 32 6.43 9.38 6.29
N ILE A 33 6.62 8.20 6.89
CA ILE A 33 6.26 6.92 6.26
C ILE A 33 4.75 6.88 6.00
N ALA A 34 3.93 7.14 7.03
CA ALA A 34 2.49 7.23 6.88
C ALA A 34 2.09 8.30 5.84
N GLY A 35 2.73 9.47 5.87
CA GLY A 35 2.47 10.55 4.91
C GLY A 35 2.72 10.13 3.45
N VAL A 36 3.85 9.48 3.18
CA VAL A 36 4.20 9.00 1.82
C VAL A 36 3.26 7.88 1.39
N VAL A 37 2.96 6.91 2.27
CA VAL A 37 2.02 5.82 1.96
C VAL A 37 0.64 6.38 1.64
N ALA A 38 0.15 7.34 2.44
CA ALA A 38 -1.14 8.00 2.21
C ALA A 38 -1.16 8.78 0.89
N GLY A 39 -0.11 9.57 0.62
CA GLY A 39 0.03 10.29 -0.64
C GLY A 39 -0.01 9.34 -1.84
N LEU A 40 0.71 8.21 -1.74
CA LEU A 40 0.74 7.21 -2.80
C LEU A 40 -0.63 6.55 -3.01
N GLN A 41 -1.36 6.25 -1.93
CA GLN A 41 -2.71 5.71 -2.00
C GLN A 41 -3.68 6.69 -2.70
N ILE A 42 -3.59 7.99 -2.39
CA ILE A 42 -4.40 9.04 -3.02
C ILE A 42 -4.07 9.18 -4.51
N VAL A 43 -2.79 9.10 -4.88
CA VAL A 43 -2.33 9.26 -6.27
C VAL A 43 -2.58 8.00 -7.11
N SER A 44 -2.57 6.82 -6.49
CA SER A 44 -2.65 5.52 -7.19
C SER A 44 -3.85 5.31 -8.11
N PRO A 45 -5.07 5.83 -7.85
CA PRO A 45 -6.19 5.72 -8.79
C PRO A 45 -5.95 6.52 -10.06
N PHE A 46 -5.22 7.64 -9.97
CA PHE A 46 -4.92 8.51 -11.10
C PHE A 46 -3.76 7.96 -11.94
N THR A 47 -2.70 7.48 -11.29
CA THR A 47 -1.55 6.89 -12.00
C THR A 47 -1.80 5.46 -12.43
N ARG A 48 -2.89 4.83 -11.94
CA ARG A 48 -3.16 3.39 -12.06
C ARG A 48 -2.01 2.52 -11.58
N PHE A 49 -1.19 3.03 -10.66
CA PHE A 49 -0.03 2.34 -10.13
C PHE A 49 0.01 2.46 -8.60
N CYS A 50 -0.10 1.32 -7.95
CA CYS A 50 0.21 1.15 -6.53
C CYS A 50 1.29 0.07 -6.39
N PRO A 51 2.45 0.36 -5.79
CA PRO A 51 3.54 -0.63 -5.64
C PRO A 51 3.10 -1.90 -4.91
N VAL A 52 2.16 -1.78 -3.99
CA VAL A 52 1.60 -2.93 -3.25
C VAL A 52 0.83 -3.82 -4.22
N TYR A 53 -0.08 -3.27 -5.02
CA TYR A 53 -0.81 -4.06 -6.03
C TYR A 53 0.11 -4.59 -7.14
N PHE A 54 1.12 -3.83 -7.55
CA PHE A 54 2.14 -4.30 -8.50
C PHE A 54 2.85 -5.56 -7.98
N THR A 55 3.30 -5.52 -6.72
CA THR A 55 3.95 -6.67 -6.07
C THR A 55 2.97 -7.83 -5.92
N LEU A 56 1.74 -7.55 -5.51
CA LEU A 56 0.73 -8.55 -5.25
C LEU A 56 0.21 -9.23 -6.54
N ASN A 57 0.17 -8.51 -7.67
CA ASN A 57 -0.11 -9.09 -8.98
C ASN A 57 0.97 -10.11 -9.39
N LYS A 58 2.23 -9.88 -9.00
CA LYS A 58 3.33 -10.80 -9.28
C LYS A 58 3.35 -12.02 -8.35
N LEU A 59 2.96 -11.84 -7.09
CA LEU A 59 2.90 -12.92 -6.10
C LEU A 59 1.63 -13.78 -6.22
N MET A 60 0.54 -13.21 -6.74
CA MET A 60 -0.75 -13.89 -6.94
C MET A 60 -1.19 -13.85 -8.41
N PRO A 61 -0.45 -14.50 -9.32
CA PRO A 61 -0.72 -14.45 -10.76
C PRO A 61 -2.08 -15.06 -11.14
N ASP A 62 -2.58 -16.00 -10.34
CA ASP A 62 -3.86 -16.70 -10.58
C ASP A 62 -5.10 -15.85 -10.27
N THR A 63 -4.90 -14.60 -9.84
CA THR A 63 -5.99 -13.69 -9.47
C THR A 63 -6.01 -12.48 -10.39
N GLU A 64 -7.22 -11.99 -10.72
CA GLU A 64 -7.38 -10.81 -11.58
C GLU A 64 -6.46 -9.66 -11.17
N PRO A 65 -5.70 -9.08 -12.11
CA PRO A 65 -4.78 -8.00 -11.82
C PRO A 65 -5.55 -6.73 -11.46
N ILE A 66 -5.00 -5.98 -10.50
CA ILE A 66 -5.55 -4.69 -10.04
C ILE A 66 -4.47 -3.64 -10.25
N GLN A 67 -4.85 -2.48 -10.81
CA GLN A 67 -3.94 -1.35 -11.07
C GLN A 67 -2.66 -1.79 -11.84
N ASP A 68 -2.85 -2.47 -12.98
CA ASP A 68 -1.79 -2.97 -13.85
C ASP A 68 -1.58 -2.12 -15.12
N GLY A 69 -2.21 -0.94 -15.18
CA GLY A 69 -2.17 -0.05 -16.35
C GLY A 69 -3.09 -0.47 -17.49
N SER A 70 -3.77 -1.62 -17.41
CA SER A 70 -4.76 -2.04 -18.41
C SER A 70 -6.18 -1.64 -17.99
N ARG A 71 -6.75 -0.67 -18.73
CA ARG A 71 -8.07 -0.02 -18.59
C ARG A 71 -8.24 0.98 -17.43
#